data_AF-A0A746RWN4-F1
#
_entry.id   AF-A0A746RWN4-F1
#
_cell.length_a   1.000
_cell.length_b   1.000
_cell.length_c   1.000
_cell.angle_alpha   90.00
_cell.angle_beta   90.00
_cell.angle_gamma   90.00
#
_symmetry.space_group_name_H-M   'P 1'
#
loop_
_entity.id
_entity.type
_entity.pdbx_description
1 polymer ?
#
loop_
_entity_poly.entity_id
_entity_poly.type
_entity_poly.pdbx_seq_one_letter_code
_entity_poly.pdbx_strand_id
1 'polypeptide(L)'
;MMVYPVKHSPLLRQPEHFIARDELKALIQKVTHNLVNIKDETGEFLLRLDDGRVIDTKGWAGWEWTHGVGLYGMYHYYQQTGDQTMRKIIDDWFADRFA
;
A
#
# COMPACT_ATOMS: atom_id res chain seq x y z
N MET A 1 11.89 -3.98 45.06
CA MET A 1 11.86 -3.28 43.77
C MET A 1 11.09 -1.98 43.97
N MET A 2 11.70 -0.83 43.68
CA MET A 2 11.01 0.46 43.73
C MET A 2 10.12 0.61 42.49
N VAL A 3 8.87 1.00 42.67
CA VAL A 3 7.89 1.20 41.59
C VAL A 3 7.32 2.61 41.68
N TYR A 4 7.41 3.37 40.59
CA TYR A 4 6.88 4.73 40.51
C TYR A 4 5.42 4.72 40.03
N PRO A 5 4.49 5.41 40.71
CA PRO A 5 3.06 5.36 40.36
C PRO A 5 2.74 6.33 39.21
N VAL A 6 2.81 5.86 37.96
CA VAL A 6 2.54 6.70 36.77
C VAL A 6 1.15 6.52 36.15
N LYS A 7 0.49 5.38 36.38
CA LYS A 7 -0.73 4.97 35.66
C LYS A 7 -1.94 5.90 35.84
N HIS A 8 -2.03 6.61 36.97
CA HIS A 8 -3.16 7.48 37.29
C HIS A 8 -3.03 8.87 36.66
N SER A 9 -1.82 9.31 36.29
CA SER A 9 -1.59 10.64 35.74
C SER A 9 -1.84 10.65 34.23
N PRO A 10 -2.74 11.52 33.71
CA PRO A 10 -2.97 11.65 32.28
C PRO A 10 -1.72 12.06 31.47
N LEU A 11 -0.79 12.77 32.11
CA LEU A 11 0.45 13.24 31.48
C LEU A 11 1.55 12.18 31.44
N LEU A 12 1.53 11.22 32.38
CA LEU A 12 2.62 10.25 32.57
C LEU A 12 2.26 8.85 32.11
N ARG A 13 0.97 8.51 32.04
CA ARG A 13 0.54 7.20 31.53
C ARG A 13 0.92 7.08 30.05
N GLN A 14 1.44 5.93 29.66
CA GLN A 14 1.67 5.63 28.25
C GLN A 14 0.35 5.69 27.48
N PRO A 15 0.37 6.09 26.20
CA PRO A 15 -0.80 5.98 25.34
C PRO A 15 -1.29 4.53 25.27
N GLU A 16 -2.60 4.36 25.21
CA GLU A 16 -3.21 3.06 24.94
C GLU A 16 -3.29 2.87 23.44
N HIS A 17 -2.64 1.82 22.93
CA HIS A 17 -2.64 1.46 21.51
C HIS A 17 -3.40 0.15 21.34
N PHE A 18 -4.41 0.13 20.47
CA PHE A 18 -5.21 -1.07 20.20
C PHE A 18 -4.51 -2.08 19.27
N ILE A 19 -3.43 -1.67 18.60
CA ILE A 19 -2.63 -2.48 17.68
C ILE A 19 -1.15 -2.20 17.90
N ALA A 20 -0.31 -3.23 17.88
CA ALA A 20 1.13 -3.04 17.92
C ALA A 20 1.64 -2.52 16.57
N ARG A 21 2.71 -1.71 16.60
CA ARG A 21 3.30 -1.15 15.38
C ARG A 21 3.66 -2.23 14.35
N ASP A 22 4.23 -3.35 14.80
CA ASP A 22 4.69 -4.40 13.89
C ASP A 22 3.52 -5.17 13.27
N GLU A 23 2.41 -5.33 14.00
CA GLU A 23 1.16 -5.88 13.47
C GLU A 23 0.54 -4.96 12.41
N LEU A 24 0.57 -3.65 12.65
CA LEU A 24 0.10 -2.66 11.68
C LEU A 24 0.96 -2.68 10.40
N LYS A 25 2.29 -2.75 10.53
CA LYS A 25 3.20 -2.88 9.37
C LYS A 25 2.92 -4.16 8.58
N ALA A 26 2.71 -5.29 9.25
CA ALA A 26 2.36 -6.55 8.61
C ALA A 26 1.00 -6.46 7.89
N LEU A 27 0.02 -5.75 8.46
CA LEU A 27 -1.26 -5.50 7.82
C LEU A 27 -1.11 -4.65 6.56
N ILE A 28 -0.32 -3.58 6.61
CA ILE A 28 -0.03 -2.73 5.44
C ILE A 28 0.60 -3.57 4.32
N GLN A 29 1.60 -4.40 4.64
CA GLN A 29 2.24 -5.29 3.66
C GLN A 29 1.24 -6.28 3.04
N LYS A 30 0.29 -6.82 3.81
CA LYS A 30 -0.76 -7.71 3.29
C LYS A 30 -1.71 -6.98 2.34
N VAL A 31 -2.11 -5.75 2.67
CA VAL A 31 -2.97 -4.93 1.80
C VAL A 31 -2.24 -4.56 0.51
N THR A 32 -0.97 -4.15 0.59
CA THR A 32 -0.14 -3.91 -0.60
C THR A 32 -0.02 -5.16 -1.45
N HIS A 33 0.25 -6.32 -0.84
CA HIS A 33 0.34 -7.58 -1.56
C HIS A 33 -0.98 -7.90 -2.30
N ASN A 34 -2.13 -7.71 -1.65
CA ASN A 34 -3.41 -7.89 -2.32
C ASN A 34 -3.58 -6.93 -3.51
N LEU A 35 -3.31 -5.63 -3.30
CA LEU A 35 -3.44 -4.58 -4.30
C LEU A 35 -2.64 -4.89 -5.59
N VAL A 36 -1.36 -5.24 -5.45
CA VAL A 36 -0.48 -5.49 -6.61
C VAL A 36 -0.75 -6.82 -7.32
N ASN A 37 -1.59 -7.68 -6.73
CA ASN A 37 -2.01 -8.95 -7.32
C ASN A 37 -3.44 -8.91 -7.87
N ILE A 38 -4.11 -7.75 -7.88
CA ILE A 38 -5.38 -7.58 -8.58
C ILE A 38 -5.14 -7.82 -10.08
N LYS A 39 -6.01 -8.62 -10.69
CA LYS A 39 -5.98 -9.00 -12.10
C LYS A 39 -7.37 -9.40 -12.57
N ASP A 40 -7.64 -9.18 -13.85
CA ASP A 40 -8.81 -9.70 -14.55
C ASP A 40 -8.36 -10.81 -15.51
N GLU A 41 -8.44 -12.07 -15.06
CA GLU A 41 -7.99 -13.22 -15.85
C GLU A 41 -8.96 -13.59 -16.97
N THR A 42 -10.23 -13.20 -16.86
CA THR A 42 -11.27 -13.52 -17.85
C THR A 42 -11.41 -12.43 -18.91
N GLY A 43 -10.96 -11.21 -18.60
CA GLY A 43 -11.15 -10.03 -19.43
C GLY A 43 -12.57 -9.46 -19.35
N GLU A 44 -13.31 -9.79 -18.30
CA GLU A 44 -14.70 -9.34 -18.07
C GLU A 44 -14.80 -7.81 -18.00
N PHE A 45 -13.77 -7.15 -17.49
CA PHE A 45 -13.76 -5.71 -17.20
C PHE A 45 -12.85 -4.91 -18.13
N LEU A 46 -12.44 -5.48 -19.26
CA LEU A 46 -11.68 -4.76 -20.28
C LEU A 46 -12.50 -3.60 -20.86
N LEU A 47 -11.96 -2.39 -20.76
CA LEU A 47 -12.56 -1.21 -21.36
C LEU A 47 -12.24 -1.19 -22.86
N ARG A 48 -13.27 -1.17 -23.70
CA ARG A 48 -13.15 -1.13 -25.16
C ARG A 48 -13.59 0.24 -25.67
N LEU A 49 -12.75 0.86 -26.49
CA LEU A 49 -13.00 2.17 -27.09
C LEU A 49 -13.26 2.02 -28.60
N ASP A 50 -14.00 2.96 -29.17
CA ASP A 50 -14.40 2.96 -30.59
C ASP A 50 -13.24 3.23 -31.57
N ASP A 51 -12.11 3.69 -31.06
CA ASP A 51 -10.83 3.78 -31.78
C ASP A 51 -10.02 2.46 -31.80
N GLY A 52 -10.59 1.38 -31.25
CA GLY A 52 -10.01 0.04 -31.25
C GLY A 52 -9.09 -0.27 -30.06
N ARG A 53 -8.85 0.67 -29.14
CA ARG A 53 -8.11 0.39 -27.90
C ARG A 53 -8.89 -0.57 -27.00
N VAL A 54 -8.14 -1.45 -26.34
CA VAL A 54 -8.62 -2.35 -25.29
C VAL A 54 -7.72 -2.15 -24.07
N ILE A 55 -8.30 -1.71 -22.96
CA ILE A 55 -7.55 -1.28 -21.77
C ILE A 55 -7.89 -2.21 -20.60
N ASP A 56 -6.87 -2.77 -19.97
CA ASP A 56 -7.00 -3.42 -18.67
C ASP A 56 -7.08 -2.36 -17.57
N THR A 57 -8.26 -2.25 -16.96
CA THR A 57 -8.54 -1.29 -15.88
C THR A 57 -8.40 -1.89 -14.48
N LYS A 58 -8.04 -3.18 -14.39
CA LYS A 58 -8.00 -3.95 -13.13
C LYS A 58 -6.60 -4.37 -12.76
N GLY A 59 -5.88 -4.97 -13.71
CA GLY A 59 -4.57 -5.55 -13.47
C GLY A 59 -3.54 -4.51 -13.06
N TRP A 60 -2.59 -4.89 -12.20
CA TRP A 60 -1.48 -4.02 -11.77
C TRP A 60 -0.60 -3.52 -12.93
N ALA A 61 -0.63 -4.22 -14.07
CA ALA A 61 0.05 -3.82 -15.29
C ALA A 61 -0.66 -2.66 -16.05
N GLY A 62 -1.88 -2.29 -15.64
CA GLY A 62 -2.64 -1.18 -16.21
C GLY A 62 -2.08 0.19 -15.83
N TRP A 63 -2.70 1.24 -16.39
CA TRP A 63 -2.38 2.63 -16.06
C TRP A 63 -3.66 3.42 -15.83
N GLU A 64 -4.09 3.43 -14.58
CA GLU A 64 -5.31 4.11 -14.14
C GLU A 64 -5.05 4.94 -12.89
N TRP A 65 -5.95 5.87 -12.58
CA TRP A 65 -5.85 6.72 -11.39
C TRP A 65 -5.77 5.92 -10.07
N THR A 66 -6.35 4.71 -10.05
CA THR A 66 -6.28 3.77 -8.92
C THR A 66 -4.84 3.36 -8.62
N HIS A 67 -4.02 3.14 -9.66
CA HIS A 67 -2.59 2.87 -9.52
C HIS A 67 -1.89 4.07 -8.91
N GLY A 68 -2.22 5.28 -9.36
CA GLY A 68 -1.68 6.52 -8.78
C GLY A 68 -1.91 6.62 -7.27
N VAL A 69 -3.12 6.32 -6.80
CA VAL A 69 -3.43 6.29 -5.36
C VAL A 69 -2.65 5.19 -4.62
N GLY A 70 -2.57 3.99 -5.20
CA GLY A 70 -1.82 2.86 -4.64
C GLY A 70 -0.32 3.17 -4.49
N LEU A 71 0.28 3.67 -5.57
CA LEU A 71 1.69 4.08 -5.61
C LEU A 71 1.97 5.20 -4.61
N TYR A 72 1.06 6.16 -4.46
CA TYR A 72 1.21 7.25 -3.49
C TYR A 72 1.18 6.75 -2.04
N GLY A 73 0.27 5.83 -1.71
CA GLY A 73 0.23 5.19 -0.39
C GLY A 73 1.52 4.41 -0.09
N MET A 74 2.00 3.63 -1.05
CA MET A 74 3.29 2.92 -0.94
C MET A 74 4.47 3.88 -0.80
N TYR A 75 4.47 4.99 -1.52
CA TYR A 75 5.51 6.02 -1.44
C TYR A 75 5.56 6.64 -0.04
N HIS A 76 4.42 6.99 0.55
CA HIS A 76 4.37 7.53 1.91
C HIS A 76 4.87 6.53 2.95
N TYR A 77 4.50 5.26 2.80
CA TYR A 77 5.01 4.22 3.69
C TYR A 77 6.54 4.03 3.52
N TYR A 78 7.04 4.02 2.30
CA TYR A 78 8.49 4.01 2.03
C TYR A 78 9.18 5.24 2.64
N GLN A 79 8.63 6.44 2.45
CA GLN A 79 9.20 7.69 2.97
C GLN A 79 9.29 7.68 4.50
N GLN A 80 8.29 7.12 5.19
CA GLN A 80 8.26 7.04 6.65
C GLN A 80 9.17 5.95 7.23
N THR A 81 9.34 4.82 6.53
CA THR A 81 9.95 3.60 7.10
C THR A 81 11.27 3.20 6.45
N GLY A 82 11.57 3.69 5.25
CA GLY A 82 12.70 3.26 4.43
C GLY A 82 12.55 1.85 3.83
N ASP A 83 11.35 1.25 3.83
CA ASP A 83 11.13 -0.13 3.33
C ASP A 83 11.44 -0.25 1.83
N GLN A 84 12.57 -0.91 1.52
CA GLN A 84 13.07 -1.07 0.15
C GLN A 84 12.15 -1.93 -0.72
N THR A 85 11.33 -2.80 -0.12
CA THR A 85 10.37 -3.62 -0.88
C THR A 85 9.30 -2.73 -1.51
N MET A 86 8.80 -1.75 -0.76
CA MET A 86 7.79 -0.80 -1.23
C MET A 86 8.34 0.11 -2.32
N ARG A 87 9.58 0.58 -2.15
CA ARG A 87 10.29 1.31 -3.20
C ARG A 87 10.42 0.49 -4.47
N LYS A 88 10.84 -0.78 -4.36
CA LYS A 88 11.01 -1.64 -5.52
C LYS A 88 9.71 -1.79 -6.32
N ILE A 89 8.57 -1.98 -5.65
CA ILE A 89 7.26 -2.08 -6.31
C ILE A 89 6.96 -0.81 -7.13
N ILE A 90 7.26 0.37 -6.57
CA ILE A 90 7.04 1.65 -7.26
C ILE A 90 7.97 1.80 -8.46
N ASP A 91 9.27 1.56 -8.26
CA ASP A 91 10.30 1.70 -9.29
C ASP A 91 10.04 0.71 -10.45
N ASP A 92 9.69 -0.54 -10.14
CA ASP A 92 9.34 -1.57 -11.13
C ASP A 92 8.10 -1.16 -11.95
N TRP A 93 7.05 -0.64 -11.29
CA TRP A 93 5.82 -0.25 -11.99
C TRP A 93 6.09 0.85 -13.03
N PHE A 94 6.85 1.89 -12.67
CA PHE A 94 7.21 2.94 -13.62
C PHE A 94 8.13 2.43 -14.72
N ALA A 95 9.12 1.59 -14.38
CA ALA A 95 10.01 0.99 -15.37
C ALA A 95 9.22 0.20 -16.43
N ASP A 96 8.25 -0.61 -16.01
CA ASP A 96 7.45 -1.40 -16.94
C ASP A 96 6.43 -0.57 -17.77
N ARG A 97 6.07 0.66 -17.34
CA ARG A 97 5.15 1.54 -18.08
C ARG A 97 5.87 2.52 -19.01
N PHE A 98 7.17 2.76 -18.78
CA PHE A 98 7.99 3.66 -19.59
C PHE A 98 8.92 2.95 -20.57
N ALA A 99 9.06 1.62 -20.47
CA ALA A 99 9.74 0.78 -21.44
C ALA A 99 8.99 0.72 -22.78
#